data_AF-A0AAW5MXM2-F1
#
_entry.id   AF-A0AAW5MXM2-F1
#
_cell.length_a   1.000
_cell.length_b   1.000
_cell.length_c   1.000
_cell.angle_alpha   90.00
_cell.angle_beta   90.00
_cell.angle_gamma   90.00
#
_symmetry.space_group_name_H-M   'P 1'
#
loop_
_entity.id
_entity.type
_entity.pdbx_description
1 polymer ?
#
loop_
_entity_poly.entity_id
_entity_poly.type
_entity_poly.pdbx_seq_one_letter_code
_entity_poly.pdbx_strand_id
1 'polypeptide(L)' 'MAHLPYAAVREARIHGTQEIPLLSELLEEFPDVRFNVDVKSAGAIAPLAEAIRAHGAIDRVCGGSFSERRLRAMRAL' A
#
# COMPACT_ATOMS: atom_id res chain seq x y z
N MET A 1 5.36 -9.46 11.91
CA MET A 1 5.25 -9.41 10.43
C MET A 1 5.91 -8.18 9.83
N ALA A 2 5.85 -6.98 10.42
CA ALA A 2 6.45 -5.76 9.85
C ALA A 2 8.00 -5.72 9.78
N HIS A 3 8.71 -6.78 10.20
CA HIS A 3 10.18 -6.85 10.20
C HIS A 3 10.72 -7.85 9.16
N LEU A 4 9.86 -8.48 8.36
CA LEU A 4 10.29 -9.40 7.31
C LEU A 4 10.67 -8.62 6.05
N PRO A 5 11.77 -8.97 5.37
CA PRO A 5 12.08 -8.40 4.06
C PRO A 5 11.03 -8.84 3.03
N TYR A 6 10.79 -8.00 2.02
CA TYR A 6 9.80 -8.32 0.98
C TYR A 6 10.10 -9.66 0.28
N ALA A 7 11.36 -10.01 0.08
CA ALA A 7 11.76 -11.32 -0.48
C ALA A 7 11.17 -12.51 0.30
N ALA A 8 11.07 -12.43 1.63
CA ALA A 8 10.43 -13.47 2.43
C ALA A 8 8.89 -13.37 2.39
N VAL A 9 8.34 -12.16 2.28
CA VAL A 9 6.90 -11.95 2.18
C VAL A 9 6.34 -12.48 0.86
N ARG A 10 7.05 -12.30 -0.27
CA ARG A 10 6.58 -12.78 -1.59
C ARG A 10 6.53 -14.31 -1.70
N GLU A 11 7.30 -15.02 -0.87
CA GLU A 11 7.26 -16.49 -0.84
C GLU A 11 5.95 -17.02 -0.24
N ALA A 12 5.24 -16.20 0.55
CA ALA A 12 3.94 -16.56 1.10
C ALA A 12 2.90 -16.75 -0.01
N ARG A 13 2.08 -17.79 0.15
CA ARG A 13 1.07 -18.17 -0.85
C ARG A 13 -0.35 -17.96 -0.32
N ILE A 14 -1.09 -17.08 -0.97
CA ILE A 14 -2.53 -16.90 -0.77
C ILE A 14 -3.24 -18.12 -1.36
N HIS A 15 -4.03 -18.82 -0.53
CA HIS A 15 -4.67 -20.09 -0.88
C HIS A 15 -3.71 -21.12 -1.51
N GLY A 16 -2.44 -21.10 -1.13
CA GLY A 16 -1.41 -22.02 -1.63
C GLY A 16 -0.93 -21.77 -3.06
N THR A 17 -1.39 -20.71 -3.73
CA THR A 17 -1.13 -20.50 -5.18
C THR A 17 -0.55 -19.14 -5.53
N GLN A 18 -1.10 -18.04 -5.02
CA GLN A 18 -0.73 -16.68 -5.46
C GLN A 18 0.25 -16.00 -4.50
N GLU A 19 1.22 -15.25 -5.02
CA GLU A 19 2.14 -14.42 -4.22
C GLU A 19 1.39 -13.20 -3.65
N ILE A 20 1.95 -12.61 -2.59
CA ILE A 20 1.51 -11.31 -2.07
C ILE A 20 2.12 -10.21 -2.95
N PRO A 21 1.33 -9.40 -3.68
CA PRO A 21 1.86 -8.36 -4.56
C PRO A 21 2.31 -7.12 -3.79
N LEU A 22 3.17 -6.32 -4.42
CA LEU A 22 3.41 -4.93 -4.06
C LEU A 22 2.27 -4.04 -4.52
N LEU A 23 2.10 -2.91 -3.84
CA LEU A 23 1.16 -1.88 -4.31
C LEU A 23 1.59 -1.32 -5.68
N SER A 24 2.89 -1.17 -5.95
CA SER A 24 3.40 -0.68 -7.24
C SER A 24 2.96 -1.58 -8.40
N GLU A 25 3.06 -2.90 -8.23
CA GLU A 25 2.62 -3.89 -9.24
C GLU A 25 1.13 -3.72 -9.54
N LEU A 26 0.30 -3.51 -8.51
CA LEU A 26 -1.13 -3.28 -8.69
C LEU A 26 -1.43 -1.93 -9.37
N LEU A 27 -0.65 -0.88 -9.07
CA LEU A 27 -0.82 0.43 -9.70
C LEU A 27 -0.41 0.40 -11.18
N GLU A 28 0.59 -0.39 -11.54
CA GLU A 28 1.03 -0.60 -12.93
C GLU A 28 0.03 -1.46 -13.72
N GLU A 29 -0.42 -2.58 -13.15
CA GLU A 29 -1.34 -3.52 -13.83
C GLU A 29 -2.73 -2.92 -14.06
N PHE A 30 -3.20 -2.07 -13.14
CA PHE A 30 -4.54 -1.49 -13.19
C PHE A 30 -4.48 0.04 -13.26
N PRO A 31 -4.14 0.65 -14.40
CA PRO A 31 -3.93 2.10 -14.51
C PRO A 31 -5.21 2.93 -14.30
N ASP A 32 -6.38 2.39 -14.64
CA ASP A 32 -7.66 3.13 -14.63
C ASP A 32 -8.52 2.87 -13.38
N VAL A 33 -8.10 1.94 -12.51
CA VAL A 33 -8.88 1.53 -11.32
C VAL A 33 -8.72 2.55 -10.18
N ARG A 34 -9.74 2.69 -9.33
CA ARG A 34 -9.60 3.43 -8.06
C ARG A 34 -9.31 2.48 -6.91
N PHE A 35 -8.28 2.77 -6.13
CA PHE A 35 -7.86 1.99 -4.97
C PHE A 35 -8.35 2.64 -3.67
N ASN A 36 -8.81 1.81 -2.74
CA ASN A 36 -9.04 2.21 -1.35
C ASN A 36 -8.09 1.40 -0.46
N VAL A 37 -7.10 2.07 0.13
CA VAL A 37 -5.99 1.43 0.87
C VAL A 37 -6.12 1.75 2.34
N ASP A 38 -6.37 0.73 3.18
CA ASP A 38 -6.40 0.91 4.64
C ASP A 38 -5.01 0.69 5.25
N VAL A 39 -4.45 1.75 5.82
CA VAL A 39 -3.13 1.74 6.45
C VAL A 39 -3.22 1.18 7.86
N LYS A 40 -2.59 0.01 8.05
CA LYS A 40 -2.59 -0.73 9.31
C LYS A 40 -1.44 -0.37 10.26
N SER A 41 -0.35 0.23 9.76
CA SER A 41 0.84 0.56 10.56
C SER A 41 1.35 1.97 10.25
N ALA A 42 1.98 2.63 11.22
CA ALA A 42 2.52 3.97 11.00
C ALA A 42 3.70 3.96 9.99
N GLY A 43 4.50 2.90 9.99
CA GLY A 43 5.64 2.74 9.07
C GLY A 43 5.23 2.57 7.61
N ALA A 44 3.97 2.26 7.31
CA ALA A 44 3.47 2.14 5.95
C ALA A 44 3.02 3.48 5.33
N ILE A 45 2.91 4.55 6.12
CA ILE A 45 2.39 5.85 5.65
C ILE A 45 3.31 6.50 4.61
N ALA A 46 4.61 6.62 4.92
CA ALA A 46 5.57 7.23 4.00
C ALA A 46 5.78 6.38 2.73
N PRO A 47 5.98 5.04 2.81
CA PRO A 47 6.06 4.20 1.61
C PRO A 47 4.81 4.25 0.73
N LEU A 48 3.61 4.32 1.33
CA LEU A 48 2.37 4.47 0.57
C LEU A 48 2.37 5.79 -0.22
N ALA A 49 2.69 6.91 0.44
CA ALA A 49 2.72 8.20 -0.22
C ALA A 49 3.79 8.29 -1.33
N GLU A 50 4.95 7.65 -1.11
CA GLU A 50 6.00 7.54 -2.12
C GLU A 50 5.53 6.74 -3.34
N ALA A 51 4.94 5.57 -3.15
CA ALA A 51 4.42 4.75 -4.24
C ALA A 51 3.33 5.49 -5.04
N ILE A 52 2.39 6.15 -4.36
CA ILE A 52 1.34 6.94 -5.03
C ILE A 52 1.96 8.04 -5.91
N ARG A 53 2.96 8.77 -5.40
CA ARG A 53 3.64 9.84 -6.15
C ARG A 53 4.45 9.28 -7.31
N ALA A 54 5.21 8.21 -7.10
CA ALA A 54 6.05 7.58 -8.12
C ALA A 54 5.23 7.09 -9.32
N HIS A 55 3.99 6.65 -9.09
CA HIS A 55 3.07 6.19 -10.14
C HIS A 55 2.05 7.23 -10.60
N GLY A 56 2.16 8.50 -10.17
CA GLY A 56 1.22 9.56 -10.54
C GLY A 56 -0.24 9.25 -10.16
N ALA A 57 -0.46 8.48 -9.09
CA ALA A 57 -1.74 7.86 -8.78
C ALA A 57 -2.58 8.64 -7.73
N ILE A 58 -2.26 9.90 -7.47
CA ILE A 58 -2.92 10.71 -6.41
C ILE A 58 -4.44 10.73 -6.59
N ASP A 59 -4.93 10.92 -7.82
CA ASP A 59 -6.36 11.08 -8.10
C ASP A 59 -7.17 9.78 -8.03
N ARG A 60 -6.50 8.64 -7.85
CA ARG A 60 -7.13 7.31 -7.89
C ARG A 60 -6.80 6.43 -6.69
N VAL A 61 -6.09 6.95 -5.68
CA VAL A 61 -5.82 6.22 -4.43
C VAL A 61 -6.39 6.98 -3.24
N CYS A 62 -7.36 6.37 -2.56
CA CYS A 62 -7.89 6.84 -1.29
C CYS A 62 -7.20 6.12 -0.12
N GLY A 63 -6.57 6.87 0.79
CA GLY A 63 -5.95 6.34 2.01
C GLY A 63 -6.89 6.38 3.21
N GLY A 64 -7.09 5.23 3.86
CA GLY A 64 -7.92 5.08 5.06
C GLY A 64 -7.13 4.57 6.28
N SER A 65 -7.66 4.77 7.48
CA SER A 65 -7.16 4.09 8.69
C SER A 65 -8.16 4.15 9.84
N PHE A 66 -8.23 3.08 10.64
CA PHE A 66 -8.96 3.04 11.91
C PHE A 66 -8.26 3.80 13.07
N SER A 67 -7.11 4.42 12.82
CA SER A 67 -6.42 5.25 13.81
C SER A 67 -6.43 6.70 13.37
N GLU A 68 -7.05 7.56 14.17
CA GLU A 68 -7.05 9.00 13.90
C GLU A 68 -5.64 9.59 13.77
N ARG A 69 -4.70 9.10 14.60
CA ARG A 69 -3.30 9.52 14.52
C ARG A 69 -2.70 9.22 13.15
N ARG A 70 -3.01 8.05 12.57
CA ARG A 70 -2.55 7.70 11.22
C ARG A 70 -3.27 8.50 10.14
N LEU A 71 -4.58 8.75 10.28
CA LEU A 71 -5.32 9.62 9.37
C LEU A 71 -4.71 11.04 9.33
N ARG A 72 -4.40 11.62 10.49
CA ARG A 72 -3.75 12.94 10.56
C ARG A 72 -2.37 12.94 9.91
N ALA A 73 -1.56 11.92 10.16
CA ALA A 73 -0.24 11.80 9.55
C ALA A 73 -0.30 11.65 8.03
N MET A 74 -1.25 10.87 7.49
CA MET A 74 -1.43 10.74 6.03
C MET A 74 -1.87 12.05 5.38
N ARG A 75 -2.73 12.83 6.03
CA ARG A 75 -3.19 14.14 5.51
C ARG A 75 -2.12 15.23 5.51
N ALA A 76 -1.01 15.01 6.21
CA ALA A 76 0.09 15.96 6.30
C ALA A 76 1.20 15.70 5.26
N LEU A 77 1.04 14.68 4.41
CA LEU A 77 1.95 14.29 3.33
C LEU A 77 1.45 14.76 1.96
#